data_AF-A0AAX2G3L6-F1
#
_entry.id   AF-A0AAX2G3L6-F1
#
_cell.length_a   1.000
_cell.length_b   1.000
_cell.length_c   1.000
_cell.angle_alpha   90.00
_cell.angle_beta   90.00
_cell.angle_gamma   90.00
#
_symmetry.space_group_name_H-M   'P 1'
#
loop_
_entity.id
_entity.type
_entity.pdbx_description
1 polymer ?
#
loop_
_entity_poly.entity_id
_entity_poly.type
_entity_poly.pdbx_seq_one_letter_code
_entity_poly.pdbx_strand_id
1 'polypeptide(L)' 'MFKKKSIFCKSCKTEIQTYEKAWIHMPFPANGMTNMKKYIELEGQIYCSSCVEIMNKNQ' A
#
# COMPACT_ATOMS: atom_id res chain seq x y z
N MET A 1 -22.03 -9.23 -7.85
CA MET A 1 -21.60 -8.06 -7.06
C MET A 1 -20.14 -8.26 -6.68
N PHE A 2 -19.22 -7.47 -7.25
CA PHE A 2 -17.80 -7.55 -6.91
C PHE A 2 -17.63 -7.14 -5.45
N LYS A 3 -17.35 -8.09 -4.55
CA LYS A 3 -17.00 -7.78 -3.16
C LYS A 3 -15.70 -6.98 -3.21
N LYS A 4 -15.80 -5.68 -2.94
CA LYS A 4 -14.64 -4.80 -2.89
C LYS A 4 -13.74 -5.30 -1.76
N LYS A 5 -12.49 -5.61 -2.08
CA LYS A 5 -11.50 -5.95 -1.06
C LYS A 5 -11.14 -4.63 -0.36
N SER A 6 -11.61 -4.46 0.87
CA SER A 6 -11.24 -3.31 1.71
C SER A 6 -9.73 -3.32 1.92
N ILE A 7 -9.11 -2.18 1.69
CA ILE A 7 -7.68 -1.97 1.91
C ILE A 7 -7.53 -1.26 3.24
N PHE A 8 -6.63 -1.75 4.09
CA PHE A 8 -6.39 -1.19 5.41
C PHE A 8 -4.97 -0.67 5.51
N CYS A 9 -4.80 0.45 6.21
CA CYS A 9 -3.47 0.95 6.54
C CYS A 9 -2.70 -0.10 7.36
N LYS A 10 -1.46 -0.38 6.99
CA LYS A 10 -0.59 -1.32 7.68
C LYS A 10 -0.39 -0.94 9.15
N SER A 11 -0.25 0.35 9.44
CA SER A 11 0.03 0.91 10.76
C SER A 11 -1.23 1.06 11.63
N CYS A 12 -2.18 1.91 11.25
CA CYS A 12 -3.34 2.23 12.10
C CYS A 12 -4.57 1.34 11.89
N LYS A 13 -4.54 0.41 10.92
CA LYS A 13 -5.66 -0.48 10.56
C LYS A 13 -6.93 0.23 10.09
N THR A 14 -6.91 1.55 9.91
CA THR A 14 -8.02 2.29 9.31
C THR A 14 -8.23 1.84 7.87
N GLU A 15 -9.49 1.69 7.46
CA GLU A 15 -9.84 1.42 6.07
C GLU A 15 -9.52 2.64 5.21
N ILE A 16 -8.78 2.41 4.13
CA ILE A 16 -8.48 3.40 3.12
C ILE A 16 -9.65 3.42 2.14
N GLN A 17 -10.30 4.57 2.05
CA GLN A 17 -11.51 4.74 1.25
C GLN A 17 -11.19 4.83 -0.24
N THR A 18 -12.21 4.61 -1.07
CA THR A 18 -12.10 4.80 -2.52
C THR A 18 -11.68 6.22 -2.84
N TYR A 19 -10.72 6.38 -3.76
CA TYR A 19 -10.18 7.68 -4.18
C TYR A 19 -9.43 8.46 -3.08
N GLU A 20 -9.26 7.88 -1.88
CA GLU A 20 -8.35 8.39 -0.89
C GLU A 20 -6.91 8.24 -1.38
N LYS A 21 -6.06 9.24 -1.12
CA LYS A 21 -4.63 9.13 -1.39
C LYS A 21 -4.01 8.12 -0.44
N ALA A 22 -3.27 7.16 -0.99
CA ALA A 22 -2.56 6.15 -0.24
C ALA A 22 -1.14 6.00 -0.77
N TRP A 23 -0.24 5.54 0.09
CA TRP A 23 1.15 5.30 -0.22
C TRP A 23 1.44 3.82 -0.12
N ILE A 24 2.25 3.33 -1.05
CA ILE A 24 2.66 1.93 -1.10
C ILE A 24 4.14 1.90 -0.80
N HIS A 25 4.50 1.30 0.33
CA HIS A 25 5.87 0.98 0.67
C HIS A 25 6.15 -0.45 0.21
N MET A 26 7.11 -0.59 -0.70
CA MET A 26 7.58 -1.88 -1.20
C MET A 26 9.03 -1.73 -1.68
N PRO A 27 9.84 -2.79 -1.65
CA PRO A 27 11.13 -2.78 -2.32
C PRO A 27 10.96 -2.54 -3.82
N PHE A 28 11.96 -1.91 -4.44
CA PHE A 28 11.97 -1.80 -5.90
C PHE A 28 12.10 -3.23 -6.49
N PRO A 29 11.22 -3.62 -7.43
CA PRO A 29 11.23 -4.97 -7.96
C PRO A 29 12.55 -5.27 -8.69
N ALA A 30 12.99 -6.54 -8.61
CA ALA A 30 14.13 -7.00 -9.40
C ALA A 30 13.84 -6.82 -10.91
N ASN A 31 14.89 -6.49 -11.67
CA ASN A 31 14.80 -6.26 -13.11
C ASN A 31 14.07 -7.42 -13.83
N GLY A 32 13.07 -7.09 -14.65
CA GLY A 32 12.32 -8.06 -15.46
C GLY A 32 10.91 -8.40 -14.97
N MET A 33 10.45 -7.84 -13.85
CA MET A 33 9.07 -8.07 -13.40
C MET A 33 8.04 -7.34 -14.28
N THR A 34 7.25 -8.10 -15.04
CA THR A 34 6.32 -7.58 -16.06
C THR A 34 4.97 -7.14 -15.50
N ASN A 35 4.67 -7.45 -14.22
CA ASN A 35 3.36 -7.19 -13.63
C ASN A 35 3.46 -6.50 -12.26
N MET A 36 3.55 -5.17 -12.27
CA MET A 36 3.61 -4.34 -11.06
C MET A 36 2.37 -4.50 -10.17
N LYS A 37 1.18 -4.71 -10.76
CA LYS A 37 -0.07 -4.84 -9.98
C LYS A 37 -0.02 -6.05 -9.06
N LYS A 38 0.37 -7.21 -9.60
CA LYS A 38 0.49 -8.44 -8.81
C LYS A 38 1.61 -8.33 -7.77
N TYR A 39 2.68 -7.61 -8.09
CA TYR A 39 3.77 -7.37 -7.14
C TYR A 39 3.31 -6.51 -5.96
N ILE A 40 2.59 -5.43 -6.22
CA ILE A 40 1.96 -4.60 -5.18
C ILE A 40 1.00 -5.43 -4.31
N GLU A 41 0.22 -6.33 -4.90
CA GLU A 41 -0.69 -7.20 -4.14
C GLU A 41 0.02 -8.17 -3.19
N LEU A 42 1.26 -8.58 -3.53
CA LEU A 42 2.05 -9.54 -2.76
C LEU A 42 2.94 -8.86 -1.71
N GLU A 43 3.66 -7.81 -2.12
CA GLU A 43 4.72 -7.17 -1.33
C GLU A 43 4.34 -5.75 -0.85
N GLY A 44 3.27 -5.17 -1.41
CA GLY A 44 2.87 -3.80 -1.13
C GLY A 44 2.29 -3.62 0.27
N GLN A 45 2.95 -2.81 1.09
CA GLN A 45 2.40 -2.33 2.34
C GLN A 45 1.75 -0.97 2.13
N ILE A 46 0.46 -0.86 2.45
CA ILE A 46 -0.31 0.35 2.16
C ILE A 46 -0.42 1.22 3.42
N TYR A 47 -0.15 2.51 3.28
CA TYR A 47 -0.19 3.50 4.36
C TYR A 47 -1.13 4.65 4.00
N CYS A 48 -1.86 5.16 5.00
CA CYS A 48 -2.58 6.41 4.89
C CYS A 48 -1.61 7.61 5.04
N SER A 49 -2.11 8.81 4.76
CA SER A 49 -1.33 10.06 4.83
C SER A 49 -0.67 10.27 6.20
N SER A 50 -1.39 10.04 7.29
CA SER A 50 -0.85 10.25 8.64
C SER A 50 0.27 9.27 8.98
N CYS A 51 0.19 8.03 8.50
CA CYS A 51 1.13 6.99 8.87
C CYS A 51 2.37 6.92 7.97
N VAL A 52 2.29 7.38 6.71
CA VAL A 52 3.47 7.38 5.82
C VAL A 52 4.55 8.34 6.32
N GLU A 53 4.16 9.48 6.89
CA GLU A 53 5.11 10.43 7.47
C GLU A 53 5.87 9.84 8.66
N ILE A 54 5.20 9.04 9.49
CA ILE A 54 5.81 8.36 10.64
C ILE A 54 6.79 7.30 10.15
N MET A 55 6.40 6.51 9.15
CA MET A 55 7.25 5.48 8.56
C MET A 55 8.54 6.10 7.98
N ASN A 56 8.42 7.18 7.20
CA ASN A 56 9.58 7.85 6.59
C ASN A 56 10.54 8.49 7.60
N LYS A 57 10.07 8.87 8.79
CA LYS A 57 10.92 9.42 9.86
C LYS A 57 11.72 8.36 10.61
N ASN A 58 11.29 7.10 10.55
CA ASN A 58 11.88 5.98 11.28
C ASN A 58 12.77 5.09 10.39
N GLN A 59 13.10 5.56 9.18
CA GLN A 59 13.94 4.86 8.19
C GLN A 59 15.30 5.55 8.08
#